data_AF-A0A3R6LWU6-F1
#
_entry.id   AF-A0A3R6LWU6-F1
#
_cell.length_a   1.000
_cell.length_b   1.000
_cell.length_c   1.000
_cell.angle_alpha   90.00
_cell.angle_beta   90.00
_cell.angle_gamma   90.00
#
_symmetry.space_group_name_H-M   'P 1'
#
loop_
_entity.id
_entity.type
_entity.pdbx_description
1 polymer ?
#
loop_
_entity_poly.entity_id
_entity_poly.type
_entity_poly.pdbx_seq_one_letter_code
_entity_poly.pdbx_strand_id
1 'polypeptide(L)' 'MKKVTAITIFDTAVGTRASIVYSEINDDGVIVKDNIRLDRIIVDKAVLKSVAAVTSYAQELVDGLEG' A
#
# COMPACT_ATOMS: atom_id res chain seq x y z
N MET A 1 15.73 1.94 12.54
CA MET A 1 14.65 1.11 11.96
C MET A 1 13.84 1.88 10.91
N LYS A 2 13.50 1.26 9.77
CA LYS A 2 12.51 1.80 8.82
C LYS A 2 11.14 1.20 9.13
N LYS A 3 10.09 2.03 9.22
CA LYS A 3 8.74 1.59 9.57
C LYS A 3 7.74 2.07 8.53
N VAL A 4 7.02 1.15 7.89
CA VAL A 4 5.91 1.48 6.98
C VAL A 4 4.77 2.09 7.80
N THR A 5 4.25 3.22 7.35
CA THR A 5 3.19 3.98 8.01
C THR A 5 1.92 4.05 7.17
N ALA A 6 2.03 3.95 5.85
CA ALA A 6 0.89 3.83 4.96
C ALA A 6 1.24 3.09 3.67
N ILE A 7 0.23 2.51 3.03
CA ILE A 7 0.33 1.94 1.68
C ILE A 7 -0.92 2.37 0.91
N THR A 8 -0.73 2.88 -0.31
CA THR A 8 -1.80 3.10 -1.28
C THR A 8 -1.58 2.17 -2.46
N ILE A 9 -2.63 1.46 -2.86
CA ILE A 9 -2.58 0.48 -3.95
C ILE A 9 -3.54 0.90 -5.04
N PHE A 10 -3.08 0.89 -6.28
CA PHE A 10 -3.88 1.28 -7.44
C PHE A 10 -3.31 0.67 -8.71
N ASP A 11 -4.20 0.39 -9.66
CA ASP A 11 -3.79 -0.14 -10.96
C ASP A 11 -3.31 0.96 -11.90
N THR A 12 -2.33 0.61 -12.72
CA THR A 12 -1.76 1.46 -13.76
C THR A 12 -1.68 0.69 -15.07
N ALA A 13 -1.37 1.37 -16.18
CA ALA A 13 -1.15 0.70 -17.47
C ALA A 13 -0.04 -0.37 -17.44
N VAL A 14 0.86 -0.33 -16.46
CA VAL A 14 2.01 -1.25 -16.32
C VAL A 14 1.73 -2.35 -15.28
N GLY A 15 0.57 -2.34 -14.64
CA GLY A 15 0.17 -3.27 -13.58
C GLY A 15 -0.13 -2.58 -12.25
N THR A 16 -0.35 -3.38 -11.21
CA THR A 16 -0.68 -2.93 -9.86
C THR A 16 0.51 -2.26 -9.17
N ARG A 17 0.35 -0.99 -8.78
CA ARG A 17 1.36 -0.19 -8.09
C ARG A 17 1.05 -0.09 -6.60
N ALA A 18 2.09 -0.21 -5.77
CA ALA A 18 2.07 0.17 -4.36
C ALA A 18 2.90 1.44 -4.16
N SER A 19 2.27 2.48 -3.63
CA SER A 19 2.93 3.66 -3.06
C SER A 19 3.05 3.45 -1.55
N ILE A 20 4.26 3.18 -1.08
CA ILE A 20 4.56 2.84 0.32
C ILE A 20 5.15 4.07 1.00
N VAL A 21 4.53 4.50 2.10
CA VAL A 21 5.04 5.57 2.96
C VAL A 21 5.72 4.94 4.18
N TYR A 22 6.91 5.40 4.51
CA TYR A 22 7.65 4.94 5.68
C TYR A 22 8.41 6.07 6.38
N SER A 23 8.67 5.87 7.66
CA SER A 23 9.50 6.74 8.49
C SER A 23 10.79 6.01 8.88
N GLU A 24 11.87 6.76 9.09
CA GLU A 24 13.13 6.25 9.64
C GLU A 24 13.24 6.69 11.09
N ILE A 25 13.39 5.72 11.98
CA ILE A 25 13.52 5.88 13.43
C ILE A 25 14.95 5.48 13.80
N ASN A 26 15.67 6.29 14.58
CA ASN A 26 17.00 5.92 15.08
C ASN A 26 16.90 4.98 16.29
N ASP A 27 18.04 4.60 16.86
CA ASP A 27 18.10 3.65 17.98
C ASP A 27 17.58 4.24 19.29
N ASP A 28 17.53 5.58 19.40
CA ASP A 28 16.94 6.31 20.53
C ASP A 28 15.41 6.45 20.42
N GLY A 29 14.79 5.86 19.39
CA GLY A 29 13.35 5.96 19.14
C GLY A 29 12.90 7.28 18.53
N VAL A 30 13.82 8.14 18.09
CA VAL A 30 13.54 9.43 17.46
C VAL A 30 13.30 9.25 15.97
N ILE A 31 12.23 9.85 15.45
CA ILE A 31 11.97 9.93 14.02
C ILE A 31 12.99 10.89 13.40
N VAL A 32 13.91 10.34 12.62
CA VAL A 32 14.95 11.12 11.92
C VAL A 32 14.55 11.49 10.50
N LYS A 33 13.62 10.73 9.90
CA LYS A 33 12.95 11.09 8.65
C LYS A 33 11.52 10.61 8.68
N ASP A 34 10.62 11.43 8.15
CA ASP A 34 9.20 11.11 8.12
C ASP A 34 8.63 11.25 6.71
N ASN A 35 7.53 10.52 6.46
CA ASN A 35 6.76 10.58 5.22
C ASN A 35 7.56 10.32 3.93
N ILE A 36 8.56 9.43 3.99
CA ILE A 36 9.33 9.05 2.79
C ILE A 36 8.47 8.11 1.93
N ARG A 37 8.41 8.38 0.62
CA ARG A 37 7.65 7.57 -0.34
C ARG A 37 8.53 6.63 -1.16
N LEU A 38 8.03 5.42 -1.38
CA LEU A 38 8.62 4.39 -2.22
C LEU A 38 7.55 3.80 -3.13
N ASP A 39 7.69 3.99 -4.44
CA ASP A 39 6.77 3.42 -5.44
C ASP A 39 7.33 2.13 -6.04
N ARG A 40 6.52 1.07 -6.10
CA ARG A 40 6.88 -0.22 -6.70
C ARG A 40 5.73 -0.84 -7.48
N ILE A 41 6.04 -1.53 -8.58
CA ILE A 41 5.11 -2.43 -9.24
C ILE A 41 5.15 -3.78 -8.51
N ILE A 42 3.97 -4.28 -8.14
CA ILE A 42 3.84 -5.57 -7.47
C ILE A 42 3.88 -6.66 -8.55
N VAL A 43 4.90 -7.51 -8.51
CA VAL A 43 5.04 -8.65 -9.42
C VAL A 43 4.86 -10.00 -8.72
N ASP A 44 4.88 -10.00 -7.39
CA ASP A 44 4.68 -11.21 -6.59
C ASP A 44 3.21 -11.66 -6.68
N LYS A 45 3.01 -12.90 -7.12
CA LYS A 45 1.67 -13.45 -7.37
C LYS A 45 0.86 -13.65 -6.10
N ALA A 46 1.50 -13.99 -4.98
CA ALA A 46 0.80 -14.17 -3.71
C ALA A 46 0.32 -12.82 -3.19
N VAL A 47 1.16 -11.79 -3.27
CA VAL A 47 0.79 -10.42 -2.89
C VAL A 47 -0.33 -9.89 -3.80
N LEU A 48 -0.25 -10.10 -5.12
CA LEU A 48 -1.31 -9.71 -6.04
C LEU A 48 -2.66 -10.36 -5.70
N LYS A 49 -2.65 -11.63 -5.28
CA LYS A 49 -3.88 -12.31 -4.83
C LYS A 49 -4.47 -11.66 -3.57
N SER A 50 -3.64 -11.28 -2.60
CA SER A 50 -4.08 -10.56 -1.40
C SER A 50 -4.62 -9.18 -1.72
N VAL A 51 -3.98 -8.45 -2.64
CA VAL A 51 -4.47 -7.16 -3.12
C VAL A 51 -5.84 -7.31 -3.76
N ALA A 52 -6.00 -8.27 -4.68
CA ALA A 52 -7.27 -8.53 -5.33
C ALA A 52 -8.39 -8.81 -4.31
N ALA A 53 -8.12 -9.59 -3.26
CA ALA A 53 -9.11 -9.87 -2.22
C ALA A 53 -9.57 -8.60 -1.47
N VAL A 54 -8.65 -7.70 -1.13
CA VAL A 54 -8.98 -6.43 -0.46
C VAL A 54 -9.76 -5.51 -1.42
N THR A 55 -9.35 -5.42 -2.68
CA THR A 55 -10.02 -4.59 -3.68
C THR A 55 -11.43 -5.10 -3.98
N SER A 56 -11.63 -6.42 -4.10
CA SER A 56 -12.96 -7.02 -4.28
C SER A 56 -13.89 -6.71 -3.12
N TYR A 57 -13.42 -6.88 -1.87
CA TYR A 57 -14.20 -6.51 -0.70
C TYR A 57 -14.58 -5.02 -0.71
N ALA A 58 -13.63 -4.14 -1.06
CA ALA A 58 -13.91 -2.71 -1.17
C ALA A 58 -14.94 -2.39 -2.27
N GLN A 59 -14.91 -3.09 -3.40
CA GLN A 59 -15.89 -2.92 -4.47
C GLN A 59 -17.29 -3.34 -4.03
N GLU A 60 -17.44 -4.46 -3.32
CA GLU A 60 -18.73 -4.90 -2.78
C GLU A 60 -19.38 -3.84 -1.86
N LEU A 61 -18.56 -3.13 -1.07
CA LEU A 61 -19.04 -2.03 -0.23
C LEU A 61 -19.56 -0.85 -1.06
N VAL A 62 -18.92 -0.55 -2.19
CA VAL A 62 -19.34 0.52 -3.10
C VAL A 62 -20.62 0.13 -3.83
N ASP A 63 -20.68 -1.09 -4.37
CA ASP A 63 -21.85 -1.62 -5.07
C ASP A 63 -23.09 -1.63 -4.15
N GLY A 64 -22.89 -1.89 -2.86
CA GLY A 64 -23.94 -1.84 -1.83
C GLY A 64 -24.47 -0.45 -1.50
N LEU A 65 -23.83 0.64 -1.97
CA LEU A 65 -24.33 2.01 -1.83
C LEU A 65 -25.28 2.42 -2.97
N GLU A 66 -25.26 1.69 -4.08
CA GLU A 66 -26.06 2.00 -5.28
C GLU A 66 -27.40 1.23 -5.34
N GLY A 67 -27.76 0.48 -4.29
CA GLY A 67 -29.04 -0.22 -4.10
C GLY A 67 -29.95 0.46 -3.09
#